data_AF-A0A9P6RS17-F1
#
_entry.id   AF-A0A9P6RS17-F1
#
_cell.length_a   1.000
_cell.length_b   1.000
_cell.length_c   1.000
_cell.angle_alpha   90.00
_cell.angle_beta   90.00
_cell.angle_gamma   90.00
#
_symmetry.space_group_name_H-M   'P 1'
#
loop_
_entity.id
_entity.type
_entity.pdbx_description
1 polymer ?
#
loop_
_entity_poly.entity_id
_entity_poly.type
_entity_poly.pdbx_seq_one_letter_code
_entity_poly.pdbx_strand_id
1 'polypeptide(L)'
;MSFIQNLTHAWQHTNSLLCIGLDPEPARFPVPFTGSSDKIFEFCRMIVDASATYACAFKPQIAYFAAHRAEAQLEQLIAYIHAEYPGLPVILDAKRGDIGSTAEQYAREAFERYQADAVTVNPYMGFDSIEPYFAYQDKGVIVLCRTSNPGGSDLQFLESNGRPLYQIVAEYASQKWNTNGQISLVVGATFPNEIATVRQIVGDMPLLIPGIGAQGGDIAATIKAGRTAQGLGMLINSSRAILYASNGHDFAAAAGKAAQETRDAINLYQPSSTHNTITAYGARYVEINRERYTHSILVRPKTPVQTWPVSSFSALSNEHFSMLTTSAPAEEIEIVIFGSGAQLRFPSAEFIRALTARRIGVETMDLYAACRTYNILVAEGRQVVAALLIEMI
;
A
#
# COMPACT_ATOMS: atom_id res chain seq x y z
N MET A 1 -17.33 7.05 8.82
CA MET A 1 -15.96 7.50 8.54
C MET A 1 -15.93 7.96 7.09
N SER A 2 -15.31 9.08 6.75
CA SER A 2 -15.27 9.53 5.34
C SER A 2 -14.37 8.64 4.50
N PHE A 3 -14.53 8.63 3.17
CA PHE A 3 -13.72 7.83 2.25
C PHE A 3 -12.21 8.05 2.44
N ILE A 4 -11.76 9.31 2.50
CA ILE A 4 -10.32 9.62 2.64
C ILE A 4 -9.76 9.14 3.98
N GLN A 5 -10.55 9.25 5.06
CA GLN A 5 -10.17 8.73 6.37
C GLN A 5 -10.06 7.20 6.34
N ASN A 6 -11.05 6.52 5.74
CA ASN A 6 -11.05 5.07 5.57
C ASN A 6 -9.84 4.60 4.75
N LEU A 7 -9.57 5.27 3.64
CA LEU A 7 -8.43 4.97 2.77
C LEU A 7 -7.10 5.17 3.51
N THR A 8 -6.97 6.24 4.29
CA THR A 8 -5.77 6.50 5.10
C THR A 8 -5.55 5.40 6.13
N HIS A 9 -6.62 4.99 6.81
CA HIS A 9 -6.58 3.87 7.74
C HIS A 9 -6.20 2.56 7.03
N ALA A 10 -6.78 2.27 5.87
CA ALA A 10 -6.48 1.08 5.08
C ALA A 10 -5.01 1.02 4.66
N TRP A 11 -4.44 2.13 4.17
CA TRP A 11 -3.02 2.23 3.83
C TRP A 11 -2.11 1.89 5.01
N GLN A 12 -2.41 2.42 6.19
CA GLN A 12 -1.63 2.22 7.40
C GLN A 12 -1.78 0.81 7.95
N HIS A 13 -3.01 0.32 8.05
CA HIS A 13 -3.32 -0.99 8.63
C HIS A 13 -2.77 -2.14 7.78
N THR A 14 -2.87 -2.05 6.45
CA THR A 14 -2.38 -3.10 5.55
C THR A 14 -0.92 -2.89 5.13
N ASN A 15 -0.33 -1.75 5.48
CA ASN A 15 0.97 -1.30 4.99
C ASN A 15 1.07 -1.49 3.46
N SER A 16 0.05 -1.01 2.74
CA SER A 16 -0.11 -1.27 1.30
C SER A 16 -0.64 -0.05 0.59
N LEU A 17 -0.17 0.20 -0.63
CA LEU A 17 -0.82 1.10 -1.60
C LEU A 17 -1.47 0.33 -2.75
N LEU A 18 -1.50 -1.00 -2.68
CA LEU A 18 -2.06 -1.85 -3.72
C LEU A 18 -3.59 -1.78 -3.71
N CYS A 19 -4.17 -1.43 -4.85
CA CYS A 19 -5.61 -1.49 -5.10
C CYS A 19 -5.88 -2.64 -6.08
N ILE A 20 -6.69 -3.63 -5.69
CA ILE A 20 -6.95 -4.79 -6.54
C ILE A 20 -8.16 -4.51 -7.42
N GLY A 21 -7.96 -4.51 -8.74
CA GLY A 21 -9.04 -4.34 -9.71
C GLY A 21 -9.77 -5.66 -9.94
N LEU A 22 -11.09 -5.65 -9.80
CA LEU A 22 -11.93 -6.83 -9.99
C LEU A 22 -12.61 -6.72 -11.37
N ASP A 23 -11.94 -7.29 -12.38
CA ASP A 23 -12.32 -7.23 -13.79
C ASP A 23 -12.54 -8.67 -14.33
N PRO A 24 -13.61 -9.35 -13.90
CA PRO A 24 -13.84 -10.78 -14.19
C PRO A 24 -14.11 -11.04 -15.67
N GLU A 25 -13.35 -11.96 -16.25
CA GLU A 25 -13.44 -12.46 -17.62
C GLU A 25 -13.79 -13.95 -17.56
N PRO A 26 -15.09 -14.33 -17.63
CA PRO A 26 -15.50 -15.73 -17.48
C PRO A 26 -14.80 -16.72 -18.42
N ALA A 27 -14.33 -16.27 -19.58
CA ALA A 27 -13.55 -17.08 -20.52
C ALA A 27 -12.16 -17.49 -20.00
N ARG A 28 -11.66 -16.83 -18.95
CA ARG A 28 -10.37 -17.08 -18.31
C ARG A 28 -10.51 -17.77 -16.95
N PHE A 29 -11.73 -18.05 -16.51
CA PHE A 29 -11.96 -18.69 -15.23
C PHE A 29 -11.40 -20.12 -15.25
N PRO A 30 -10.78 -20.57 -14.14
CA PRO A 30 -10.33 -21.94 -14.03
C PRO A 30 -11.53 -22.89 -14.01
N VAL A 31 -11.25 -24.19 -14.20
CA VAL A 31 -12.25 -25.26 -14.38
C VAL A 31 -13.38 -25.33 -13.34
N PRO A 32 -13.25 -24.96 -12.03
CA PRO A 32 -14.37 -25.12 -11.09
C PRO A 32 -15.59 -24.22 -11.34
N PHE A 33 -15.53 -23.26 -12.27
CA PHE A 33 -16.59 -22.26 -12.48
C PHE A 33 -17.48 -22.50 -13.71
N THR A 34 -17.31 -23.63 -14.39
CA THR A 34 -18.16 -23.97 -15.54
C THR A 34 -19.59 -24.32 -15.10
N GLY A 35 -20.59 -23.59 -15.63
CA GLY A 35 -22.01 -23.89 -15.40
C GLY A 35 -22.67 -23.27 -14.16
N SER A 36 -21.92 -22.63 -13.25
CA SER A 36 -22.51 -21.93 -12.09
C SER A 36 -23.10 -20.56 -12.49
N SER A 37 -24.30 -20.24 -12.01
CA SER A 37 -24.95 -18.94 -12.22
C SER A 37 -24.22 -17.80 -11.51
N ASP A 38 -23.62 -18.10 -10.36
CA ASP A 38 -22.98 -17.11 -9.47
C ASP A 38 -21.45 -17.13 -9.60
N LYS A 39 -20.94 -17.67 -10.72
CA LYS A 39 -19.52 -17.87 -10.96
C LYS A 39 -18.68 -16.59 -10.89
N ILE A 40 -19.23 -15.43 -11.24
CA ILE A 40 -18.50 -14.16 -11.20
C ILE A 40 -18.32 -13.72 -9.74
N PHE A 41 -19.38 -13.80 -8.93
CA PHE A 41 -19.31 -13.55 -7.50
C PHE A 41 -18.31 -14.50 -6.83
N GLU A 42 -18.44 -15.81 -7.02
CA GLU A 42 -17.57 -16.80 -6.36
C GLU A 42 -16.09 -16.61 -6.75
N PHE A 43 -15.81 -16.38 -8.03
CA PHE A 43 -14.45 -16.09 -8.48
C PHE A 43 -13.90 -14.85 -7.79
N CYS A 44 -14.62 -13.72 -7.84
CA CYS A 44 -14.16 -12.47 -7.24
C CYS A 44 -14.04 -12.58 -5.71
N ARG A 45 -14.97 -13.26 -5.03
CA ARG A 45 -14.95 -13.54 -3.60
C ARG A 45 -13.69 -14.28 -3.21
N MET A 46 -13.35 -15.37 -3.91
CA MET A 46 -12.13 -16.15 -3.63
C MET A 46 -10.84 -15.34 -3.89
N ILE A 47 -10.84 -14.43 -4.85
CA ILE A 47 -9.72 -13.49 -5.07
C ILE A 47 -9.61 -12.50 -3.91
N VAL A 48 -10.73 -11.91 -3.48
CA VAL A 48 -10.78 -11.01 -2.31
C VAL A 48 -10.22 -11.72 -1.08
N ASP A 49 -10.73 -12.91 -0.77
CA ASP A 49 -10.34 -13.68 0.41
C ASP A 49 -8.83 -13.95 0.47
N ALA A 50 -8.24 -14.31 -0.68
CA ALA A 50 -6.83 -14.63 -0.77
C ALA A 50 -5.90 -13.41 -0.73
N SER A 51 -6.43 -12.20 -0.94
CA SER A 51 -5.60 -11.01 -1.20
C SER A 51 -5.88 -9.80 -0.31
N ALA A 52 -6.94 -9.80 0.48
CA ALA A 52 -7.37 -8.68 1.32
C ALA A 52 -6.25 -8.14 2.23
N THR A 53 -5.45 -9.01 2.85
CA THR A 53 -4.32 -8.61 3.73
C THR A 53 -3.25 -7.77 3.02
N TYR A 54 -3.18 -7.82 1.68
CA TYR A 54 -2.19 -7.11 0.88
C TYR A 54 -2.76 -5.90 0.14
N ALA A 55 -4.07 -5.66 0.22
CA ALA A 55 -4.76 -4.61 -0.51
C ALA A 55 -5.20 -3.47 0.42
N CYS A 56 -5.10 -2.23 -0.06
CA CYS A 56 -5.70 -1.07 0.62
C CYS A 56 -7.09 -0.71 0.08
N ALA A 57 -7.51 -1.29 -1.05
CA ALA A 57 -8.83 -1.10 -1.63
C ALA A 57 -9.13 -2.21 -2.67
N PHE A 58 -10.41 -2.45 -2.91
CA PHE A 58 -10.89 -3.23 -4.05
C PHE A 58 -11.61 -2.31 -5.05
N LYS A 59 -11.40 -2.54 -6.34
CA LYS A 59 -11.94 -1.68 -7.40
C LYS A 59 -12.63 -2.50 -8.50
N PRO A 60 -13.90 -2.91 -8.32
CA PRO A 60 -14.66 -3.56 -9.37
C PRO A 60 -14.89 -2.64 -10.58
N GLN A 61 -14.65 -3.16 -11.79
CA GLN A 61 -14.98 -2.47 -13.04
C GLN A 61 -16.36 -2.91 -13.52
N ILE A 62 -17.36 -2.03 -13.35
CA ILE A 62 -18.77 -2.35 -13.58
C ILE A 62 -19.06 -2.90 -14.98
N ALA A 63 -18.29 -2.48 -16.00
CA ALA A 63 -18.47 -2.95 -17.37
C ALA A 63 -18.33 -4.48 -17.51
N TYR A 64 -17.42 -5.11 -16.75
CA TYR A 64 -17.23 -6.57 -16.79
C TYR A 64 -18.42 -7.32 -16.19
N PHE A 65 -19.09 -6.74 -15.19
CA PHE A 65 -20.29 -7.33 -14.59
C PHE A 65 -21.51 -7.11 -15.49
N ALA A 66 -21.73 -5.88 -15.97
CA ALA A 66 -22.87 -5.52 -16.81
C ALA A 66 -22.90 -6.29 -18.14
N ALA A 67 -21.73 -6.52 -18.76
CA ALA A 67 -21.62 -7.30 -20.00
C ALA A 67 -22.15 -8.75 -19.85
N HIS A 68 -22.23 -9.26 -18.61
CA HIS A 68 -22.70 -10.59 -18.28
C HIS A 68 -24.02 -10.60 -17.50
N ARG A 69 -24.72 -9.46 -17.37
CA ARG A 69 -25.92 -9.31 -16.53
C ARG A 69 -25.68 -9.73 -15.07
N ALA A 70 -24.49 -9.45 -14.57
CA ALA A 70 -24.01 -9.87 -13.26
C ALA A 70 -24.07 -8.73 -12.22
N GLU A 71 -24.99 -7.78 -12.38
CA GLU A 71 -25.15 -6.64 -11.46
C GLU A 71 -25.53 -7.09 -10.06
N ALA A 72 -26.37 -8.13 -9.92
CA ALA A 72 -26.69 -8.71 -8.61
C ALA A 72 -25.45 -9.34 -7.94
N GLN A 73 -24.56 -9.95 -8.73
CA GLN A 73 -23.30 -10.52 -8.23
C GLN A 73 -22.31 -9.42 -7.83
N LEU A 74 -22.31 -8.27 -8.52
CA LEU A 74 -21.55 -7.10 -8.12
C LEU A 74 -22.05 -6.54 -6.79
N GLU A 75 -23.36 -6.37 -6.65
CA GLU A 75 -23.99 -5.90 -5.40
C GLU A 75 -23.66 -6.82 -4.23
N GLN A 76 -23.78 -8.14 -4.44
CA GLN A 76 -23.41 -9.16 -3.46
C GLN A 76 -21.92 -9.11 -3.10
N LEU A 77 -21.03 -8.89 -4.08
CA LEU A 77 -19.58 -8.81 -3.87
C LEU A 77 -19.19 -7.60 -3.02
N ILE A 78 -19.78 -6.44 -3.27
CA ILE A 78 -19.48 -5.23 -2.50
C ILE A 78 -19.97 -5.39 -1.06
N ALA A 79 -21.19 -5.89 -0.87
CA ALA A 79 -21.73 -6.19 0.45
C ALA A 79 -20.86 -7.20 1.22
N TYR A 80 -20.36 -8.23 0.55
CA TYR A 80 -19.44 -9.21 1.12
C TYR A 80 -18.13 -8.56 1.60
N ILE A 81 -17.50 -7.71 0.78
CA ILE A 81 -16.24 -7.04 1.15
C ILE A 81 -16.45 -6.18 2.39
N HIS A 82 -17.56 -5.43 2.47
CA HIS A 82 -17.86 -4.61 3.65
C HIS A 82 -18.11 -5.43 4.92
N ALA A 83 -18.72 -6.60 4.79
CA ALA A 83 -19.01 -7.48 5.92
C ALA A 83 -17.76 -8.18 6.46
N GLU A 84 -16.96 -8.80 5.58
CA GLU A 84 -15.83 -9.65 5.97
C GLU A 84 -14.52 -8.89 6.13
N TYR A 85 -14.35 -7.77 5.43
CA TYR A 85 -13.13 -6.96 5.44
C TYR A 85 -13.41 -5.50 5.79
N PRO A 86 -14.01 -5.23 6.98
CA PRO A 86 -14.33 -3.87 7.39
C PRO A 86 -13.06 -3.01 7.43
N GLY A 87 -13.14 -1.83 6.84
CA GLY A 87 -12.00 -0.91 6.72
C GLY A 87 -11.23 -1.01 5.41
N LEU A 88 -11.57 -1.95 4.51
CA LEU A 88 -11.11 -1.92 3.11
C LEU A 88 -12.14 -1.21 2.23
N PRO A 89 -11.84 -0.01 1.70
CA PRO A 89 -12.76 0.71 0.82
C PRO A 89 -12.96 -0.01 -0.52
N VAL A 90 -14.19 0.08 -1.03
CA VAL A 90 -14.56 -0.39 -2.36
C VAL A 90 -14.79 0.79 -3.30
N ILE A 91 -14.07 0.80 -4.42
CA ILE A 91 -14.11 1.85 -5.44
C ILE A 91 -14.85 1.32 -6.67
N LEU A 92 -16.06 1.81 -6.94
CA LEU A 92 -16.79 1.45 -8.15
C LEU A 92 -16.19 2.18 -9.36
N ASP A 93 -15.52 1.45 -10.23
CA ASP A 93 -14.91 2.05 -11.42
C ASP A 93 -15.92 2.12 -12.57
N ALA A 94 -16.76 3.16 -12.57
CA ALA A 94 -17.88 3.34 -13.50
C ALA A 94 -17.67 4.41 -14.59
N LYS A 95 -16.75 5.36 -14.37
CA LYS A 95 -16.39 6.47 -15.28
C LYS A 95 -17.61 7.23 -15.83
N ARG A 96 -18.64 7.40 -15.02
CA ARG A 96 -19.88 8.09 -15.42
C ARG A 96 -19.62 9.57 -15.70
N GLY A 97 -20.33 10.13 -16.67
CA GLY A 97 -20.26 11.54 -17.04
C GLY A 97 -21.53 11.92 -17.78
N ASP A 98 -22.47 12.51 -17.05
CA ASP A 98 -23.76 13.01 -17.51
C ASP A 98 -24.14 14.20 -16.62
N ILE A 99 -25.26 14.90 -16.86
CA ILE A 99 -25.60 16.14 -16.15
C ILE A 99 -26.94 16.08 -15.43
N GLY A 100 -27.12 16.97 -14.46
CA GLY A 100 -28.39 17.19 -13.75
C GLY A 100 -28.98 15.90 -13.17
N SER A 101 -30.28 15.67 -13.41
CA SER A 101 -31.01 14.53 -12.87
C SER A 101 -30.45 13.17 -13.28
N THR A 102 -29.76 13.06 -14.42
CA THR A 102 -29.14 11.79 -14.83
C THR A 102 -27.89 11.49 -14.00
N ALA A 103 -27.06 12.50 -13.72
CA ALA A 103 -25.93 12.35 -12.80
C ALA A 103 -26.38 12.01 -11.38
N GLU A 104 -27.52 12.53 -10.91
CA GLU A 104 -28.11 12.11 -9.64
C GLU A 104 -28.46 10.61 -9.61
N GLN A 105 -29.00 10.05 -10.70
CA GLN A 105 -29.28 8.62 -10.79
C GLN A 105 -28.00 7.79 -10.76
N TYR A 106 -26.91 8.25 -11.38
CA TYR A 106 -25.61 7.58 -11.29
C TYR A 106 -25.00 7.66 -9.88
N ALA A 107 -25.19 8.77 -9.17
CA ALA A 107 -24.78 8.87 -7.78
C ALA A 107 -25.56 7.90 -6.89
N ARG A 108 -26.88 7.77 -7.09
CA ARG A 108 -27.72 6.74 -6.42
C ARG A 108 -27.28 5.32 -6.76
N GLU A 109 -27.00 5.03 -8.04
CA GLU A 109 -26.45 3.73 -8.48
C GLU A 109 -25.20 3.38 -7.68
N ALA A 110 -24.23 4.30 -7.61
CA ALA A 110 -22.95 4.04 -6.96
C ALA A 110 -23.08 3.92 -5.43
N PHE A 111 -23.79 4.84 -4.79
CA PHE A 111 -23.71 5.02 -3.33
C PHE A 111 -24.91 4.46 -2.56
N GLU A 112 -26.09 4.34 -3.17
CA GLU A 112 -27.28 3.76 -2.52
C GLU A 112 -27.44 2.28 -2.89
N ARG A 113 -27.39 1.96 -4.20
CA ARG A 113 -27.57 0.58 -4.68
C ARG A 113 -26.35 -0.27 -4.39
N TYR A 114 -25.20 0.11 -4.94
CA TYR A 114 -23.97 -0.68 -4.78
C TYR A 114 -23.24 -0.37 -3.48
N GLN A 115 -23.61 0.71 -2.79
CA GLN A 115 -23.00 1.15 -1.52
C GLN A 115 -21.49 1.37 -1.58
N ALA A 116 -20.91 1.61 -2.76
CA ALA A 116 -19.48 1.83 -2.92
C ALA A 116 -18.98 3.00 -2.05
N ASP A 117 -17.71 2.96 -1.67
CA ASP A 117 -17.09 4.01 -0.86
C ASP A 117 -16.59 5.17 -1.72
N ALA A 118 -16.26 4.89 -2.99
CA ALA A 118 -15.97 5.90 -4.00
C ALA A 118 -16.39 5.44 -5.40
N VAL A 119 -16.51 6.39 -6.32
CA VAL A 119 -16.83 6.12 -7.73
C VAL A 119 -15.91 6.90 -8.67
N THR A 120 -15.54 6.31 -9.80
CA THR A 120 -14.83 7.04 -10.86
C THR A 120 -15.80 7.82 -11.76
N VAL A 121 -15.48 9.08 -12.07
CA VAL A 121 -16.30 9.98 -12.90
C VAL A 121 -15.49 10.69 -13.97
N ASN A 122 -16.12 11.02 -15.09
CA ASN A 122 -15.52 11.76 -16.20
C ASN A 122 -15.98 13.23 -16.17
N PRO A 123 -15.06 14.20 -15.99
CA PRO A 123 -15.42 15.62 -15.85
C PRO A 123 -15.58 16.35 -17.19
N TYR A 124 -15.56 15.66 -18.33
CA TYR A 124 -15.52 16.28 -19.66
C TYR A 124 -16.62 17.33 -19.88
N MET A 125 -17.83 17.09 -19.34
CA MET A 125 -18.98 17.96 -19.52
C MET A 125 -18.98 19.19 -18.58
N GLY A 126 -18.12 19.23 -17.55
CA GLY A 126 -18.02 20.33 -16.61
C GLY A 126 -18.19 19.92 -15.15
N PHE A 127 -18.31 20.91 -14.27
CA PHE A 127 -18.53 20.68 -12.84
C PHE A 127 -19.91 20.08 -12.56
N ASP A 128 -20.93 20.53 -13.27
CA ASP A 128 -22.31 20.05 -13.18
C ASP A 128 -22.47 18.56 -13.51
N SER A 129 -21.48 17.95 -14.20
CA SER A 129 -21.46 16.51 -14.43
C SER A 129 -20.93 15.67 -13.26
N ILE A 130 -20.28 16.32 -12.29
CA ILE A 130 -19.72 15.69 -11.08
C ILE A 130 -20.32 16.24 -9.79
N GLU A 131 -20.99 17.40 -9.84
CA GLU A 131 -21.62 18.07 -8.71
C GLU A 131 -22.57 17.15 -7.91
N PRO A 132 -23.47 16.37 -8.55
CA PRO A 132 -24.44 15.56 -7.81
C PRO A 132 -23.83 14.49 -6.89
N TYR A 133 -22.60 14.03 -7.19
CA TYR A 133 -21.91 13.04 -6.37
C TYR A 133 -21.45 13.62 -5.02
N PHE A 134 -21.23 14.94 -4.93
CA PHE A 134 -20.80 15.61 -3.69
C PHE A 134 -21.91 15.77 -2.66
N ALA A 135 -23.16 15.47 -3.00
CA ALA A 135 -24.25 15.38 -2.02
C ALA A 135 -23.97 14.31 -0.96
N TYR A 136 -23.16 13.30 -1.28
CA TYR A 136 -22.74 12.21 -0.39
C TYR A 136 -21.42 12.58 0.30
N GLN A 137 -21.52 13.28 1.43
CA GLN A 137 -20.38 13.94 2.10
C GLN A 137 -19.26 12.99 2.56
N ASP A 138 -19.58 11.73 2.81
CA ASP A 138 -18.66 10.71 3.27
C ASP A 138 -18.11 9.82 2.14
N LYS A 139 -18.55 10.01 0.89
CA LYS A 139 -18.17 9.21 -0.27
C LYS A 139 -17.12 9.90 -1.14
N GLY A 140 -16.27 9.08 -1.77
CA GLY A 140 -15.19 9.54 -2.65
C GLY A 140 -15.63 9.75 -4.09
N VAL A 141 -15.10 10.81 -4.72
CA VAL A 141 -15.29 11.08 -6.15
C VAL A 141 -13.92 11.07 -6.83
N ILE A 142 -13.65 10.05 -7.66
CA ILE A 142 -12.36 9.88 -8.32
C ILE A 142 -12.44 10.36 -9.76
N VAL A 143 -11.96 11.56 -10.01
CA VAL A 143 -12.12 12.25 -11.29
C VAL A 143 -11.07 11.80 -12.31
N LEU A 144 -11.48 11.48 -13.53
CA LEU A 144 -10.55 11.22 -14.63
C LEU A 144 -9.73 12.47 -14.94
N CYS A 145 -8.40 12.39 -14.80
CA CYS A 145 -7.48 13.49 -15.05
C CYS A 145 -6.55 13.18 -16.23
N ARG A 146 -5.67 12.20 -16.09
CA ARG A 146 -4.73 11.77 -17.12
C ARG A 146 -4.74 10.26 -17.25
N THR A 147 -5.24 9.71 -18.35
CA THR A 147 -5.36 8.25 -18.53
C THR A 147 -4.17 7.68 -19.32
N SER A 148 -3.84 6.40 -19.10
CA SER A 148 -2.66 5.74 -19.68
C SER A 148 -2.84 5.23 -21.12
N ASN A 149 -4.05 5.30 -21.67
CA ASN A 149 -4.34 4.78 -23.01
C ASN A 149 -3.78 5.72 -24.12
N PRO A 150 -3.37 5.17 -25.29
CA PRO A 150 -2.82 5.97 -26.39
C PRO A 150 -3.71 7.16 -26.81
N GLY A 151 -5.02 6.93 -26.98
CA GLY A 151 -5.97 7.98 -27.35
C GLY A 151 -6.29 9.00 -26.24
N GLY A 152 -5.78 8.83 -25.02
CA GLY A 152 -5.93 9.84 -23.97
C GLY A 152 -5.31 11.17 -24.39
N SER A 153 -4.22 11.12 -25.15
CA SER A 153 -3.50 12.30 -25.62
C SER A 153 -4.27 13.13 -26.67
N ASP A 154 -5.30 12.57 -27.31
CA ASP A 154 -6.11 13.29 -28.30
C ASP A 154 -6.79 14.53 -27.71
N LEU A 155 -7.20 14.44 -26.43
CA LEU A 155 -7.86 15.53 -25.71
C LEU A 155 -7.03 16.05 -24.53
N GLN A 156 -6.43 15.16 -23.75
CA GLN A 156 -5.82 15.52 -22.46
C GLN A 156 -4.55 16.38 -22.63
N PHE A 157 -3.92 16.32 -23.81
CA PHE A 157 -2.77 17.13 -24.18
C PHE A 157 -3.11 18.39 -24.98
N LEU A 158 -4.39 18.61 -25.34
CA LEU A 158 -4.78 19.88 -25.94
C LEU A 158 -4.46 21.01 -24.97
N GLU A 159 -3.81 22.04 -25.47
CA GLU A 159 -3.40 23.17 -24.65
C GLU A 159 -4.50 24.23 -24.59
N SER A 160 -4.71 24.75 -23.39
CA SER A 160 -5.46 25.99 -23.17
C SER A 160 -4.61 26.88 -22.28
N ASN A 161 -4.35 28.11 -22.74
CA ASN A 161 -3.45 29.06 -22.08
C ASN A 161 -2.06 28.47 -21.76
N GLY A 162 -1.49 27.69 -22.67
CA GLY A 162 -0.15 27.08 -22.53
C GLY A 162 -0.07 25.95 -21.51
N ARG A 163 -1.21 25.41 -21.04
CA ARG A 163 -1.26 24.24 -20.17
C ARG A 163 -2.08 23.12 -20.81
N PRO A 164 -1.61 21.86 -20.78
CA PRO A 164 -2.40 20.71 -21.16
C PRO A 164 -3.70 20.61 -20.36
N LEU A 165 -4.78 20.16 -21.02
CA LEU A 165 -6.11 20.03 -20.42
C LEU A 165 -6.10 19.22 -19.11
N TYR A 166 -5.31 18.15 -19.02
CA TYR A 166 -5.26 17.37 -17.77
C TYR A 166 -4.74 18.18 -16.57
N GLN A 167 -3.84 19.15 -16.78
CA GLN A 167 -3.34 20.01 -15.69
C GLN A 167 -4.42 20.98 -15.23
N ILE A 168 -5.26 21.46 -16.15
CA ILE A 168 -6.41 22.31 -15.85
C ILE A 168 -7.44 21.51 -15.03
N VAL A 169 -7.70 20.26 -15.41
CA VAL A 169 -8.56 19.34 -14.63
C VAL A 169 -8.00 19.12 -13.23
N ALA A 170 -6.69 18.89 -13.09
CA ALA A 170 -6.04 18.74 -11.78
C ALA A 170 -6.17 20.01 -10.92
N GLU A 171 -5.99 21.18 -11.50
CA GLU A 171 -6.15 22.47 -10.82
C GLU A 171 -7.60 22.70 -10.38
N TYR A 172 -8.57 22.39 -11.25
CA TYR A 172 -9.98 22.54 -10.90
C TYR A 172 -10.39 21.57 -9.81
N ALA A 173 -9.92 20.32 -9.86
CA ALA A 173 -10.10 19.37 -8.80
C ALA A 173 -9.55 19.90 -7.47
N SER A 174 -8.33 20.43 -7.42
CA SER A 174 -7.71 20.87 -6.17
C SER A 174 -8.25 22.20 -5.63
N GLN A 175 -8.61 23.15 -6.49
CA GLN A 175 -8.93 24.53 -6.07
C GLN A 175 -10.42 24.88 -6.15
N LYS A 176 -11.20 24.19 -6.99
CA LYS A 176 -12.59 24.57 -7.27
C LYS A 176 -13.61 23.52 -6.87
N TRP A 177 -13.33 22.25 -7.18
CA TRP A 177 -14.32 21.19 -7.07
C TRP A 177 -14.28 20.45 -5.73
N ASN A 178 -13.12 20.38 -5.06
CA ASN A 178 -12.95 19.60 -3.82
C ASN A 178 -13.56 20.29 -2.59
N THR A 179 -14.87 20.50 -2.61
CA THR A 179 -15.62 21.25 -1.60
C THR A 179 -15.74 20.53 -0.26
N ASN A 180 -15.72 19.19 -0.25
CA ASN A 180 -15.86 18.35 0.95
C ASN A 180 -14.60 17.53 1.28
N GLY A 181 -13.50 17.75 0.55
CA GLY A 181 -12.23 17.06 0.76
C GLY A 181 -12.20 15.59 0.32
N GLN A 182 -13.24 15.06 -0.37
CA GLN A 182 -13.32 13.66 -0.78
C GLN A 182 -12.95 13.39 -2.25
N ILE A 183 -12.34 14.36 -2.96
CA ILE A 183 -11.86 14.14 -4.33
C ILE A 183 -10.55 13.34 -4.35
N SER A 184 -10.46 12.44 -5.33
CA SER A 184 -9.20 11.83 -5.79
C SER A 184 -9.09 11.99 -7.31
N LEU A 185 -7.92 11.73 -7.91
CA LEU A 185 -7.74 11.76 -9.37
C LEU A 185 -7.28 10.43 -9.93
N VAL A 186 -7.72 10.10 -11.16
CA VAL A 186 -7.13 9.03 -11.96
C VAL A 186 -5.95 9.57 -12.78
N VAL A 187 -4.77 9.00 -12.56
CA VAL A 187 -3.52 9.38 -13.25
C VAL A 187 -2.76 8.12 -13.69
N GLY A 188 -2.58 7.91 -14.99
CA GLY A 188 -1.99 6.71 -15.56
C GLY A 188 -0.51 6.51 -15.21
N ALA A 189 -0.11 5.24 -15.01
CA ALA A 189 1.26 4.86 -14.59
C ALA A 189 2.35 5.04 -15.67
N THR A 190 1.99 5.21 -16.95
CA THR A 190 2.93 5.10 -18.08
C THR A 190 3.93 6.25 -18.16
N PHE A 191 3.65 7.38 -17.51
CA PHE A 191 4.46 8.60 -17.61
C PHE A 191 4.72 9.21 -16.22
N PRO A 192 5.82 8.83 -15.56
CA PRO A 192 6.17 9.34 -14.22
C PRO A 192 6.21 10.88 -14.14
N ASN A 193 6.59 11.57 -15.22
CA ASN A 193 6.60 13.03 -15.28
C ASN A 193 5.20 13.64 -15.15
N GLU A 194 4.19 13.00 -15.76
CA GLU A 194 2.80 13.46 -15.68
C GLU A 194 2.25 13.26 -14.26
N ILE A 195 2.59 12.13 -13.62
CA ILE A 195 2.26 11.87 -12.21
C ILE A 195 2.88 12.94 -11.31
N ALA A 196 4.17 13.24 -11.48
CA ALA A 196 4.85 14.27 -10.69
C ALA A 196 4.23 15.65 -10.90
N THR A 197 3.87 15.99 -12.14
CA THR A 197 3.20 17.25 -12.47
C THR A 197 1.85 17.36 -11.78
N VAL A 198 1.01 16.31 -11.85
CA VAL A 198 -0.29 16.29 -11.17
C VAL A 198 -0.10 16.37 -9.65
N ARG A 199 0.84 15.60 -9.08
CA ARG A 199 1.15 15.64 -7.65
C ARG A 199 1.52 17.04 -7.17
N GLN A 200 2.31 17.78 -7.94
CA GLN A 200 2.66 19.19 -7.62
C GLN A 200 1.42 20.10 -7.59
N ILE A 201 0.43 19.86 -8.45
CA ILE A 201 -0.81 20.65 -8.52
C ILE A 201 -1.78 20.33 -7.37
N VAL A 202 -1.86 19.05 -6.97
CA VAL A 202 -2.93 18.58 -6.06
C VAL A 202 -2.49 18.33 -4.61
N GLY A 203 -1.20 18.48 -4.30
CA GLY A 203 -0.69 18.30 -2.94
C GLY A 203 -0.88 16.87 -2.44
N ASP A 204 -1.61 16.67 -1.35
CA ASP A 204 -1.81 15.34 -0.72
C ASP A 204 -3.06 14.59 -1.21
N MET A 205 -3.81 15.15 -2.17
CA MET A 205 -5.00 14.49 -2.74
C MET A 205 -4.66 13.08 -3.27
N PRO A 206 -5.45 12.03 -2.97
CA PRO A 206 -5.10 10.69 -3.43
C PRO A 206 -5.14 10.55 -4.95
N LEU A 207 -4.20 9.76 -5.48
CA LEU A 207 -4.12 9.41 -6.90
C LEU A 207 -4.42 7.92 -7.09
N LEU A 208 -5.45 7.61 -7.87
CA LEU A 208 -5.67 6.27 -8.40
C LEU A 208 -4.83 6.07 -9.65
N ILE A 209 -3.86 5.16 -9.58
CA ILE A 209 -2.85 4.93 -10.61
C ILE A 209 -3.07 3.55 -11.25
N PRO A 210 -3.82 3.48 -12.37
CA PRO A 210 -3.96 2.24 -13.13
C PRO A 210 -2.72 1.95 -13.98
N GLY A 211 -2.43 0.65 -14.17
CA GLY A 211 -1.55 0.20 -15.25
C GLY A 211 -0.15 -0.28 -14.86
N ILE A 212 0.15 -0.42 -13.56
CA ILE A 212 1.41 -1.04 -13.14
C ILE A 212 1.41 -2.54 -13.51
N GLY A 213 2.53 -3.03 -14.06
CA GLY A 213 2.74 -4.43 -14.44
C GLY A 213 2.21 -4.80 -15.84
N ALA A 214 0.92 -4.59 -16.12
CA ALA A 214 0.33 -5.01 -17.41
C ALA A 214 0.53 -4.02 -18.56
N GLN A 215 0.80 -2.73 -18.28
CA GLN A 215 1.01 -1.68 -19.28
C GLN A 215 2.45 -1.14 -19.27
N GLY A 216 3.39 -1.84 -18.62
CA GLY A 216 4.81 -1.46 -18.61
C GLY A 216 5.17 -0.30 -17.68
N GLY A 217 4.28 0.09 -16.75
CA GLY A 217 4.57 1.14 -15.77
C GLY A 217 5.67 0.71 -14.78
N ASP A 218 6.69 1.56 -14.63
CA ASP A 218 7.78 1.39 -13.66
C ASP A 218 7.30 1.74 -12.25
N ILE A 219 7.27 0.74 -11.36
CA ILE A 219 6.88 0.90 -9.95
C ILE A 219 7.73 1.96 -9.26
N ALA A 220 9.05 1.91 -9.44
CA ALA A 220 9.98 2.80 -8.74
C ALA A 220 9.74 4.25 -9.13
N ALA A 221 9.66 4.51 -10.45
CA ALA A 221 9.41 5.84 -10.97
C ALA A 221 8.01 6.35 -10.59
N THR A 222 7.00 5.48 -10.62
CA THR A 222 5.63 5.80 -10.21
C THR A 222 5.56 6.23 -8.74
N ILE A 223 6.15 5.45 -7.83
CA ILE A 223 6.15 5.77 -6.40
C ILE A 223 6.89 7.08 -6.14
N LYS A 224 8.07 7.24 -6.76
CA LYS A 224 8.88 8.46 -6.61
C LYS A 224 8.13 9.71 -7.08
N ALA A 225 7.40 9.60 -8.18
CA ALA A 225 6.65 10.71 -8.77
C ALA A 225 5.35 11.03 -8.01
N GLY A 226 4.65 10.00 -7.51
CA GLY A 226 3.28 10.13 -7.04
C GLY A 226 3.09 10.14 -5.52
N ARG A 227 4.09 9.76 -4.70
CA ARG A 227 3.90 9.71 -3.24
C ARG A 227 3.79 11.09 -2.60
N THR A 228 3.07 11.17 -1.49
CA THR A 228 3.10 12.35 -0.60
C THR A 228 4.34 12.33 0.29
N ALA A 229 4.54 13.39 1.09
CA ALA A 229 5.63 13.46 2.05
C ALA A 229 5.61 12.29 3.06
N GLN A 230 4.43 11.76 3.37
CA GLN A 230 4.21 10.63 4.28
C GLN A 230 4.37 9.26 3.60
N GLY A 231 4.72 9.22 2.31
CA GLY A 231 4.80 7.98 1.51
C GLY A 231 3.45 7.45 1.00
N LEU A 232 2.34 8.01 1.46
CA LEU A 232 0.98 7.58 1.11
C LEU A 232 0.46 8.29 -0.16
N GLY A 233 -0.86 8.45 -0.25
CA GLY A 233 -1.53 9.29 -1.26
C GLY A 233 -1.68 8.63 -2.63
N MET A 234 -1.42 7.34 -2.76
CA MET A 234 -1.61 6.61 -4.02
C MET A 234 -2.38 5.30 -3.80
N LEU A 235 -3.17 4.95 -4.81
CA LEU A 235 -3.84 3.68 -5.00
C LEU A 235 -3.28 3.07 -6.29
N ILE A 236 -2.32 2.16 -6.19
CA ILE A 236 -1.71 1.52 -7.35
C ILE A 236 -2.57 0.34 -7.76
N ASN A 237 -3.25 0.47 -8.89
CA ASN A 237 -4.18 -0.55 -9.34
C ASN A 237 -3.49 -1.66 -10.16
N SER A 238 -3.69 -2.91 -9.72
CA SER A 238 -3.37 -4.13 -10.46
C SER A 238 -4.59 -5.03 -10.53
N SER A 239 -4.88 -5.58 -11.71
CA SER A 239 -6.07 -6.38 -11.98
C SER A 239 -5.66 -7.73 -12.57
N ARG A 240 -5.49 -7.81 -13.89
CA ARG A 240 -5.21 -9.04 -14.63
C ARG A 240 -4.01 -9.84 -14.12
N ALA A 241 -2.95 -9.17 -13.64
CA ALA A 241 -1.76 -9.83 -13.10
C ALA A 241 -2.03 -10.59 -11.78
N ILE A 242 -3.04 -10.17 -11.03
CA ILE A 242 -3.47 -10.81 -9.78
C ILE A 242 -4.59 -11.82 -10.07
N LEU A 243 -5.67 -11.40 -10.74
CA LEU A 243 -6.86 -12.22 -10.98
C LEU A 243 -6.54 -13.52 -11.71
N TYR A 244 -5.57 -13.49 -12.63
CA TYR A 244 -5.24 -14.62 -13.49
C TYR A 244 -3.78 -15.03 -13.35
N ALA A 245 -3.23 -14.92 -12.13
CA ALA A 245 -1.89 -15.40 -11.80
C ALA A 245 -1.74 -16.92 -12.01
N SER A 246 -2.84 -17.67 -11.93
CA SER A 246 -2.93 -19.07 -12.36
C SER A 246 -4.31 -19.34 -12.99
N ASN A 247 -4.35 -20.32 -13.89
CA ASN A 247 -5.58 -20.87 -14.48
C ASN A 247 -5.94 -22.25 -13.90
N GLY A 248 -5.24 -22.69 -12.85
CA GLY A 248 -5.43 -23.98 -12.18
C GLY A 248 -6.38 -23.92 -10.98
N HIS A 249 -6.47 -25.02 -10.23
CA HIS A 249 -7.23 -25.09 -8.97
C HIS A 249 -6.61 -24.22 -7.86
N ASP A 250 -5.35 -23.82 -8.01
CA ASP A 250 -4.59 -22.96 -7.11
C ASP A 250 -4.79 -21.46 -7.37
N PHE A 251 -5.70 -21.07 -8.28
CA PHE A 251 -5.86 -19.68 -8.73
C PHE A 251 -5.98 -18.65 -7.59
N ALA A 252 -6.74 -18.97 -6.54
CA ALA A 252 -6.90 -18.07 -5.39
C ALA A 252 -5.58 -17.91 -4.62
N ALA A 253 -4.87 -19.01 -4.34
CA ALA A 253 -3.57 -18.96 -3.70
C ALA A 253 -2.52 -18.22 -4.56
N ALA A 254 -2.54 -18.44 -5.87
CA ALA A 254 -1.68 -17.73 -6.82
C ALA A 254 -1.99 -16.23 -6.85
N ALA A 255 -3.27 -15.83 -6.80
CA ALA A 255 -3.68 -14.44 -6.71
C ALA A 255 -3.22 -13.78 -5.41
N GLY A 256 -3.37 -14.47 -4.28
CA GLY A 256 -2.85 -14.01 -2.98
C GLY A 256 -1.34 -13.79 -3.00
N LYS A 257 -0.59 -14.74 -3.58
CA LYS A 257 0.86 -14.61 -3.78
C LYS A 257 1.22 -13.44 -4.69
N ALA A 258 0.54 -13.29 -5.83
CA ALA A 258 0.78 -12.17 -6.76
C ALA A 258 0.47 -10.81 -6.12
N ALA A 259 -0.58 -10.73 -5.30
CA ALA A 259 -0.91 -9.53 -4.52
C ALA A 259 0.17 -9.22 -3.48
N GLN A 260 0.65 -10.23 -2.75
CA GLN A 260 1.76 -10.09 -1.80
C GLN A 260 3.02 -9.57 -2.50
N GLU A 261 3.44 -10.21 -3.59
CA GLU A 261 4.64 -9.82 -4.35
C GLU A 261 4.51 -8.40 -4.90
N THR A 262 3.33 -8.02 -5.38
CA THR A 262 3.07 -6.65 -5.88
C THR A 262 3.12 -5.62 -4.75
N ARG A 263 2.49 -5.91 -3.60
CA ARG A 263 2.53 -5.05 -2.41
C ARG A 263 3.96 -4.89 -1.93
N ASP A 264 4.70 -6.00 -1.81
CA ASP A 264 6.09 -6.00 -1.39
C ASP A 264 6.92 -5.16 -2.38
N ALA A 265 6.76 -5.37 -3.70
CA ALA A 265 7.39 -4.61 -4.78
C ALA A 265 7.15 -3.09 -4.67
N ILE A 266 5.93 -2.67 -4.32
CA ILE A 266 5.59 -1.26 -4.07
C ILE A 266 6.34 -0.73 -2.84
N ASN A 267 6.34 -1.50 -1.76
CA ASN A 267 6.96 -1.11 -0.49
C ASN A 267 8.49 -0.99 -0.58
N LEU A 268 9.15 -1.56 -1.59
CA LEU A 268 10.58 -1.30 -1.87
C LEU A 268 10.90 0.19 -2.04
N TYR A 269 10.00 0.90 -2.71
CA TYR A 269 10.24 2.26 -3.20
C TYR A 269 9.46 3.30 -2.42
N GLN A 270 8.62 2.85 -1.49
CA GLN A 270 8.24 3.66 -0.36
C GLN A 270 9.52 4.19 0.29
N PRO A 271 9.51 5.43 0.83
CA PRO A 271 10.59 5.82 1.73
C PRO A 271 10.79 4.63 2.66
N SER A 272 12.03 4.12 2.79
CA SER A 272 12.33 3.09 3.79
C SER A 272 11.53 3.51 5.00
N SER A 273 10.71 2.60 5.53
CA SER A 273 9.94 2.84 6.74
C SER A 273 10.72 3.83 7.60
N THR A 274 10.07 4.85 8.16
CA THR A 274 10.74 5.83 9.03
C THR A 274 11.60 5.16 10.13
N HIS A 275 11.44 3.84 10.26
CA HIS A 275 12.20 2.86 11.01
C HIS A 275 13.06 1.91 10.14
N ASN A 276 14.28 1.59 10.55
CA ASN A 276 15.03 0.44 10.03
C ASN A 276 14.24 -0.85 10.23
N THR A 277 14.19 -1.67 9.18
CA THR A 277 13.56 -2.99 9.21
C THR A 277 14.59 -4.04 8.81
N ILE A 278 14.61 -5.18 9.50
CA ILE A 278 15.42 -6.33 9.12
C ILE A 278 14.71 -7.03 7.96
N THR A 279 15.29 -6.98 6.77
CA THR A 279 14.67 -7.47 5.53
C THR A 279 15.09 -8.89 5.16
N ALA A 280 16.28 -9.31 5.59
CA ALA A 280 16.76 -10.69 5.46
C ALA A 280 17.86 -10.97 6.50
N TYR A 281 18.15 -12.23 6.75
CA TYR A 281 19.26 -12.65 7.59
C TYR A 281 19.68 -14.08 7.24
N GLY A 282 20.95 -14.40 7.50
CA GLY A 282 21.50 -15.73 7.33
C GLY A 282 22.73 -15.93 8.22
N ALA A 283 23.43 -17.05 8.03
CA ALA A 283 24.49 -17.47 8.95
C ALA A 283 25.63 -16.46 9.14
N ARG A 284 25.83 -15.53 8.19
CA ARG A 284 26.93 -14.56 8.19
C ARG A 284 26.51 -13.16 7.75
N TYR A 285 25.22 -12.88 7.76
CA TYR A 285 24.73 -11.57 7.34
C TYR A 285 23.38 -11.23 7.94
N VAL A 286 23.13 -9.94 8.07
CA VAL A 286 21.80 -9.35 8.26
C VAL A 286 21.62 -8.28 7.20
N GLU A 287 20.45 -8.20 6.60
CA GLU A 287 20.07 -7.11 5.70
C GLU A 287 19.12 -6.16 6.44
N ILE A 288 19.50 -4.88 6.51
CA ILE A 288 18.67 -3.80 7.03
C ILE A 288 18.26 -2.94 5.87
N ASN A 289 16.96 -2.79 5.62
CA ASN A 289 16.45 -2.05 4.47
C ASN A 289 17.13 -2.47 3.15
N ARG A 290 17.46 -3.77 3.01
CA ARG A 290 18.19 -4.41 1.88
C ARG A 290 19.67 -4.02 1.73
N GLU A 291 20.23 -3.27 2.66
CA GLU A 291 21.67 -3.12 2.77
C GLU A 291 22.23 -4.28 3.58
N ARG A 292 23.18 -5.02 2.99
CA ARG A 292 23.75 -6.22 3.60
C ARG A 292 24.93 -5.85 4.51
N TYR A 293 24.82 -6.29 5.76
CA TYR A 293 25.86 -6.18 6.78
C TYR A 293 26.41 -7.57 7.08
N THR A 294 27.72 -7.71 6.96
CA THR A 294 28.47 -8.95 7.27
C THR A 294 29.34 -8.81 8.52
N HIS A 295 29.03 -7.82 9.35
CA HIS A 295 29.70 -7.49 10.61
C HIS A 295 28.65 -7.12 11.65
N SER A 296 29.00 -7.19 12.94
CA SER A 296 28.08 -6.87 14.02
C SER A 296 27.57 -5.43 13.94
N ILE A 297 26.27 -5.23 14.19
CA ILE A 297 25.59 -3.95 14.03
C ILE A 297 24.67 -3.62 15.20
N LEU A 298 24.48 -2.33 15.43
CA LEU A 298 23.41 -1.77 16.25
C LEU A 298 22.33 -1.22 15.33
N VAL A 299 21.11 -1.69 15.53
CA VAL A 299 19.93 -1.27 14.76
C VAL A 299 18.94 -0.60 15.69
N ARG A 300 18.53 0.62 15.33
CA ARG A 300 17.40 1.32 15.95
C ARG A 300 16.42 1.72 14.87
N PRO A 301 15.13 1.92 15.21
CA PRO A 301 14.13 2.33 14.25
C PRO A 301 14.57 3.61 13.49
N LYS A 302 14.67 4.77 14.13
CA LYS A 302 14.78 6.06 13.40
C LYS A 302 16.20 6.58 13.17
N THR A 303 17.24 5.78 13.42
CA THR A 303 18.64 6.25 13.30
C THR A 303 19.41 5.44 12.27
N PRO A 304 20.46 5.98 11.64
CA PRO A 304 21.35 5.18 10.80
C PRO A 304 21.85 3.93 11.52
N VAL A 305 21.98 2.82 10.79
CA VAL A 305 22.59 1.58 11.30
C VAL A 305 24.04 1.89 11.70
N GLN A 306 24.44 1.46 12.89
CA GLN A 306 25.78 1.69 13.40
C GLN A 306 26.56 0.38 13.40
N THR A 307 27.83 0.44 13.02
CA THR A 307 28.75 -0.67 13.25
C THR A 307 28.92 -0.88 14.75
N TRP A 308 28.71 -2.12 15.22
CA TRP A 308 29.02 -2.52 16.57
C TRP A 308 30.40 -3.16 16.58
N PRO A 309 31.42 -2.60 17.24
CA PRO A 309 32.82 -3.00 17.06
C PRO A 309 33.20 -4.29 17.82
N VAL A 310 32.32 -5.30 17.77
CA VAL A 310 32.55 -6.63 18.35
C VAL A 310 32.59 -7.68 17.25
N SER A 311 33.67 -8.47 17.23
CA SER A 311 33.89 -9.52 16.23
C SER A 311 33.47 -10.91 16.69
N SER A 312 33.39 -11.15 17.99
CA SER A 312 33.01 -12.44 18.58
C SER A 312 32.36 -12.29 19.95
N PHE A 313 31.67 -13.34 20.38
CA PHE A 313 31.05 -13.39 21.70
C PHE A 313 32.08 -13.27 22.83
N SER A 314 33.25 -13.88 22.66
CA SER A 314 34.33 -13.80 23.65
C SER A 314 34.99 -12.43 23.73
N ALA A 315 34.82 -11.58 22.71
CA ALA A 315 35.33 -10.20 22.70
C ALA A 315 34.38 -9.19 23.36
N LEU A 316 33.22 -9.63 23.87
CA LEU A 316 32.27 -8.74 24.54
C LEU A 316 32.87 -8.13 25.81
N SER A 317 32.56 -6.87 26.05
CA SER A 317 33.07 -6.08 27.16
C SER A 317 32.00 -5.11 27.65
N ASN A 318 32.22 -4.50 28.83
CA ASN A 318 31.36 -3.43 29.35
C ASN A 318 31.25 -2.24 28.38
N GLU A 319 32.31 -1.92 27.64
CA GLU A 319 32.32 -0.82 26.68
C GLU A 319 31.32 -1.08 25.55
N HIS A 320 31.28 -2.30 25.01
CA HIS A 320 30.35 -2.69 23.95
C HIS A 320 28.88 -2.54 24.36
N PHE A 321 28.54 -2.86 25.60
CA PHE A 321 27.18 -2.69 26.13
C PHE A 321 26.87 -1.24 26.48
N SER A 322 27.87 -0.46 26.90
CA SER A 322 27.71 0.98 27.13
C SER A 322 27.34 1.72 25.84
N MET A 323 27.93 1.33 24.70
CA MET A 323 27.63 1.88 23.36
C MET A 323 26.16 1.83 22.97
N LEU A 324 25.41 0.85 23.47
CA LEU A 324 23.96 0.70 23.21
C LEU A 324 23.17 1.94 23.62
N THR A 325 23.72 2.74 24.54
CA THR A 325 23.10 3.92 25.13
C THR A 325 23.86 5.23 24.85
N THR A 326 24.99 5.20 24.12
CA THR A 326 25.87 6.37 23.97
C THR A 326 25.33 7.44 23.01
N SER A 327 24.31 7.11 22.21
CA SER A 327 23.79 7.96 21.13
C SER A 327 22.29 8.24 21.22
N ALA A 328 21.65 7.91 22.35
CA ALA A 328 20.27 8.26 22.66
C ALA A 328 20.15 8.58 24.17
N PRO A 329 19.30 9.52 24.59
CA PRO A 329 18.94 9.65 26.01
C PRO A 329 18.43 8.29 26.51
N ALA A 330 18.87 7.83 27.68
CA ALA A 330 18.43 6.53 28.21
C ALA A 330 16.91 6.46 28.46
N GLU A 331 16.25 7.60 28.57
CA GLU A 331 14.80 7.74 28.70
C GLU A 331 14.05 7.38 27.40
N GLU A 332 14.75 7.21 26.28
CA GLU A 332 14.18 6.81 24.98
C GLU A 332 14.40 5.33 24.64
N ILE A 333 15.00 4.49 25.50
CA ILE A 333 15.20 3.06 25.19
C ILE A 333 14.42 2.21 26.21
N GLU A 334 13.44 1.44 25.74
CA GLU A 334 12.65 0.56 26.58
C GLU A 334 13.26 -0.84 26.70
N ILE A 335 13.81 -1.35 25.58
CA ILE A 335 14.27 -2.73 25.48
C ILE A 335 15.47 -2.85 24.55
N VAL A 336 16.43 -3.67 24.97
CA VAL A 336 17.55 -4.14 24.17
C VAL A 336 17.30 -5.59 23.80
N ILE A 337 17.32 -5.87 22.50
CA ILE A 337 17.39 -7.23 21.96
C ILE A 337 18.85 -7.54 21.68
N PHE A 338 19.43 -8.49 22.42
CA PHE A 338 20.77 -8.97 22.18
C PHE A 338 20.73 -10.28 21.39
N GLY A 339 21.08 -10.20 20.10
CA GLY A 339 21.26 -11.34 19.22
C GLY A 339 22.66 -11.91 19.38
N SER A 340 22.78 -12.99 20.14
CA SER A 340 24.06 -13.54 20.59
C SER A 340 24.80 -14.38 19.53
N GLY A 341 24.52 -14.21 18.24
CA GLY A 341 25.07 -14.99 17.14
C GLY A 341 24.27 -16.26 16.81
N ALA A 342 24.90 -17.24 16.15
CA ALA A 342 24.22 -18.44 15.62
C ALA A 342 23.57 -19.33 16.70
N GLN A 343 24.02 -19.23 17.95
CA GLN A 343 23.45 -19.93 19.09
C GLN A 343 23.17 -18.95 20.23
N LEU A 344 22.16 -19.30 21.05
CA LEU A 344 21.82 -18.59 22.26
C LEU A 344 22.99 -18.64 23.27
N ARG A 345 23.53 -17.48 23.60
CA ARG A 345 24.61 -17.30 24.59
C ARG A 345 24.33 -16.06 25.43
N PHE A 346 24.27 -16.23 26.74
CA PHE A 346 23.94 -15.15 27.67
C PHE A 346 25.17 -14.29 27.99
N PRO A 347 25.09 -12.95 27.85
CA PRO A 347 26.19 -12.07 28.22
C PRO A 347 26.39 -12.09 29.73
N SER A 348 27.54 -11.61 30.20
CA SER A 348 27.82 -11.56 31.63
C SER A 348 26.78 -10.71 32.37
N ALA A 349 26.48 -11.08 33.62
CA ALA A 349 25.54 -10.32 34.45
C ALA A 349 26.03 -8.87 34.68
N GLU A 350 27.34 -8.62 34.59
CA GLU A 350 27.91 -7.29 34.70
C GLU A 350 27.46 -6.36 33.58
N PHE A 351 27.44 -6.86 32.34
CA PHE A 351 27.05 -6.10 31.16
C PHE A 351 25.57 -5.69 31.25
N ILE A 352 24.73 -6.61 31.72
CA ILE A 352 23.28 -6.40 31.88
C ILE A 352 23.01 -5.39 33.01
N ARG A 353 23.74 -5.47 34.14
CA ARG A 353 23.53 -4.59 35.30
C ARG A 353 23.58 -3.10 34.94
N ALA A 354 24.48 -2.71 34.03
CA ALA A 354 24.58 -1.32 33.58
C ALA A 354 23.32 -0.82 32.87
N LEU A 355 22.66 -1.68 32.08
CA LEU A 355 21.40 -1.37 31.40
C LEU A 355 20.20 -1.42 32.35
N THR A 356 20.15 -2.43 33.22
CA THR A 356 19.09 -2.56 34.23
C THR A 356 19.07 -1.39 35.21
N ALA A 357 20.25 -0.88 35.60
CA ALA A 357 20.35 0.33 36.44
C ALA A 357 19.69 1.56 35.80
N ARG A 358 19.55 1.58 34.47
CA ARG A 358 18.85 2.62 33.69
C ARG A 358 17.41 2.24 33.34
N ARG A 359 16.87 1.16 33.94
CA ARG A 359 15.53 0.59 33.68
C ARG A 359 15.31 0.07 32.26
N ILE A 360 16.38 -0.32 31.57
CA ILE A 360 16.32 -0.88 30.22
C ILE A 360 16.24 -2.41 30.35
N GLY A 361 15.19 -3.01 29.78
CA GLY A 361 15.06 -4.46 29.68
C GLY A 361 16.06 -5.05 28.67
N VAL A 362 16.60 -6.24 28.95
CA VAL A 362 17.50 -6.93 28.02
C VAL A 362 16.95 -8.33 27.76
N GLU A 363 16.60 -8.61 26.51
CA GLU A 363 16.25 -9.96 26.07
C GLU A 363 17.38 -10.52 25.22
N THR A 364 17.89 -11.68 25.62
CA THR A 364 18.94 -12.38 24.90
C THR A 364 18.35 -13.55 24.13
N MET A 365 18.71 -13.65 22.85
CA MET A 365 18.24 -14.68 21.94
C MET A 365 19.30 -14.97 20.86
N ASP A 366 19.12 -16.03 20.07
CA ASP A 366 19.94 -16.24 18.88
C ASP A 366 19.70 -15.14 17.82
N LEU A 367 20.61 -15.00 16.85
CA LEU A 367 20.56 -13.98 15.82
C LEU A 367 19.24 -13.98 15.03
N TYR A 368 18.70 -15.16 14.71
CA TYR A 368 17.49 -15.25 13.89
C TYR A 368 16.25 -14.87 14.70
N ALA A 369 16.18 -15.29 15.95
CA ALA A 369 15.14 -14.85 16.88
C ALA A 369 15.21 -13.34 17.13
N ALA A 370 16.41 -12.78 17.29
CA ALA A 370 16.63 -11.35 17.47
C ALA A 370 16.09 -10.55 16.27
N CYS A 371 16.40 -11.03 15.05
CA CYS A 371 15.92 -10.39 13.83
C CYS A 371 14.39 -10.35 13.73
N ARG A 372 13.71 -11.45 14.07
CA ARG A 372 12.24 -11.51 14.05
C ARG A 372 11.63 -10.62 15.13
N THR A 373 12.15 -10.70 16.35
CA THR A 373 11.62 -9.97 17.51
C THR A 373 11.78 -8.47 17.34
N TYR A 374 12.92 -8.01 16.79
CA TYR A 374 13.13 -6.60 16.49
C TYR A 374 12.02 -6.04 15.60
N ASN A 375 11.72 -6.69 14.48
CA ASN A 375 10.68 -6.22 13.55
C ASN A 375 9.29 -6.15 14.22
N ILE A 376 8.95 -7.10 15.09
CA ILE A 376 7.70 -7.09 15.85
C ILE A 376 7.64 -5.86 16.77
N LEU A 377 8.70 -5.61 17.54
CA LEU A 377 8.76 -4.47 18.45
C LEU A 377 8.72 -3.12 17.73
N VAL A 378 9.36 -3.02 16.56
CA VAL A 378 9.28 -1.84 15.70
C VAL A 378 7.85 -1.62 15.21
N ALA A 379 7.16 -2.68 14.79
CA ALA A 379 5.76 -2.59 14.35
C ALA A 379 4.80 -2.17 15.47
N GLU A 380 5.11 -2.52 16.73
CA GLU A 380 4.38 -2.09 17.93
C GLU A 380 4.76 -0.66 18.39
N GLY A 381 5.68 0.01 17.70
CA GLY A 381 6.13 1.37 18.05
C GLY A 381 7.03 1.45 19.30
N ARG A 382 7.54 0.30 19.78
CA ARG A 382 8.42 0.22 20.94
C ARG A 382 9.76 0.87 20.66
N GLN A 383 10.35 1.50 21.68
CA GLN A 383 11.70 2.03 21.55
C GLN A 383 12.76 0.95 21.79
N VAL A 384 13.07 0.20 20.73
CA VAL A 384 13.97 -0.95 20.76
C VAL A 384 15.36 -0.64 20.19
N VAL A 385 16.39 -1.22 20.80
CA VAL A 385 17.73 -1.33 20.21
C VAL A 385 18.05 -2.80 19.99
N ALA A 386 18.36 -3.19 18.75
CA ALA A 386 18.90 -4.53 18.46
C ALA A 386 20.43 -4.47 18.36
N ALA A 387 21.10 -5.24 19.23
CA ALA A 387 22.53 -5.48 19.19
C ALA A 387 22.77 -6.87 18.57
N LEU A 388 23.17 -6.90 17.30
CA LEU A 388 23.26 -8.14 16.52
C LEU A 388 24.72 -8.54 16.34
N LEU A 389 25.13 -9.62 17.01
CA LEU A 389 26.46 -10.21 16.87
C LEU A 389 26.51 -11.07 15.59
N ILE A 390 27.39 -10.71 14.65
CA ILE A 390 27.62 -11.47 13.41
C ILE A 390 29.08 -11.94 13.40
N GLU A 391 29.27 -13.24 13.62
CA GLU A 391 30.59 -13.88 13.69
C GLU A 391 31.00 -14.47 12.34
N MET A 392 32.28 -14.35 12.02
CA MET A 392 32.94 -15.18 11.01
C MET A 392 33.38 -16.45 11.72
N ILE A 393 32.86 -17.61 11.29
CA ILE A 393 33.26 -18.93 11.81
C ILE A 393 34.71 -19.22 11.44
#